data_AF-A0A090T2H6-F1
#
_entry.id   AF-A0A090T2H6-F1
#
_cell.length_a   1.000
_cell.length_b   1.000
_cell.length_c   1.000
_cell.angle_alpha   90.00
_cell.angle_beta   90.00
_cell.angle_gamma   90.00
#
_symmetry.space_group_name_H-M   'P 1'
#
loop_
_entity.id
_entity.type
_entity.pdbx_description
1 polymer ?
#
loop_
_entity_poly.entity_id
_entity_poly.type
_entity_poly.pdbx_seq_one_letter_code
_entity_poly.pdbx_strand_id
1 'polypeptide(L)'
;MSSLRRKWISDPAFKLFKKVLPPLSATEREAMEAGSVWWDGELFSGKPNFKTLHQYPKPVLTAEEQSFMDNELETLLAMLDDNKIVKEDRDLPKEVWDYLRKERFFSLIISKEFGGREFSPLANSTIVTKIATRSISAAVSVMVPNSLGPGELLSHYGTKEQKDYWLPRLADGTDIPCFALTGPEAGSDAGGIPDKGVVCYGEHEGKEVLGIRLNWNKRYITLAPVATVLGLAFKLHDPDQLLGDKEDIGITCALIPADHKGVEIGERHDPLHLAFMNGPTRGKDVFIPMEWLIGGQEYAGAAGVC
;
A
#
# COMPACT_ATOMS: atom_id res chain seq x y z
N MET A 1 -26.86 -39.53 6.59
CA MET A 1 -25.51 -40.04 6.96
C MET A 1 -24.55 -38.99 7.55
N SER A 2 -24.88 -37.68 7.59
CA SER A 2 -23.92 -36.63 8.03
C SER A 2 -23.82 -36.38 9.54
N SER A 3 -24.79 -36.81 10.36
CA SER A 3 -24.82 -36.46 11.80
C SER A 3 -23.89 -37.31 12.67
N LEU A 4 -23.76 -38.62 12.40
CA LEU A 4 -22.93 -39.52 13.20
C LEU A 4 -21.43 -39.27 12.99
N ARG A 5 -20.98 -39.08 11.74
CA ARG A 5 -19.59 -38.69 11.43
C ARG A 5 -19.22 -37.39 12.13
N ARG A 6 -20.11 -36.40 12.08
CA ARG A 6 -19.88 -35.09 12.71
C ARG A 6 -19.72 -35.22 14.21
N LYS A 7 -20.68 -35.88 14.87
CA LYS A 7 -20.70 -36.07 16.32
C LYS A 7 -19.49 -36.87 16.85
N TRP A 8 -19.11 -37.94 16.15
CA TRP A 8 -18.15 -38.92 16.69
C TRP A 8 -16.73 -38.82 16.13
N ILE A 9 -16.55 -38.16 14.97
CA ILE A 9 -15.24 -38.08 14.30
C ILE A 9 -14.84 -36.61 14.10
N SER A 10 -15.66 -35.83 13.40
CA SER A 10 -15.26 -34.48 12.99
C SER A 10 -15.20 -33.49 14.16
N ASP A 11 -16.21 -33.45 15.03
CA ASP A 11 -16.24 -32.50 16.16
C ASP A 11 -15.13 -32.77 17.21
N PRO A 12 -14.85 -34.04 17.60
CA PRO A 12 -13.71 -34.34 18.48
C PRO A 12 -12.35 -34.01 17.84
N ALA A 13 -12.16 -34.34 16.56
CA ALA A 13 -10.92 -34.03 15.84
C ALA A 13 -10.70 -32.50 15.74
N PHE A 14 -11.75 -31.73 15.45
CA PHE A 14 -11.69 -30.27 15.38
C PHE A 14 -11.35 -29.65 16.74
N LYS A 15 -11.88 -30.18 17.84
CA LYS A 15 -11.53 -29.74 19.21
C LYS A 15 -10.05 -29.98 19.54
N LEU A 16 -9.49 -31.10 19.08
CA LEU A 16 -8.06 -31.39 19.23
C LEU A 16 -7.23 -30.41 18.39
N PHE A 17 -7.61 -30.22 17.12
CA PHE A 17 -6.92 -29.33 16.19
C PHE A 17 -6.87 -27.87 16.70
N LYS A 18 -7.99 -27.38 17.25
CA LYS A 18 -8.04 -26.04 17.88
C LYS A 18 -7.06 -25.84 19.03
N LYS A 19 -6.63 -26.90 19.72
CA LYS A 19 -5.64 -26.79 20.82
C LYS A 19 -4.20 -26.74 20.33
N VAL A 20 -3.95 -27.17 19.09
CA VAL A 20 -2.60 -27.27 18.50
C VAL A 20 -2.29 -26.07 17.60
N LEU A 21 -3.32 -25.36 17.14
CA LEU A 21 -3.15 -24.13 16.38
C LEU A 21 -2.47 -23.06 17.24
N PRO A 22 -1.38 -22.43 16.75
CA PRO A 22 -0.75 -21.33 17.46
C PRO A 22 -1.76 -20.17 17.65
N PRO A 23 -1.68 -19.44 18.78
CA PRO A 23 -2.51 -18.26 18.96
C PRO A 23 -2.12 -17.20 17.94
N LEU A 24 -3.12 -16.63 17.24
CA LEU A 24 -2.92 -15.46 16.39
C LEU A 24 -2.47 -14.29 17.25
N SER A 25 -1.40 -13.61 16.82
CA SER A 25 -1.00 -12.34 17.41
C SER A 25 -2.11 -11.29 17.28
N ALA A 26 -2.06 -10.24 18.10
CA ALA A 26 -3.05 -9.15 18.03
C ALA A 26 -3.04 -8.48 16.64
N THR A 27 -1.85 -8.26 16.08
CA THR A 27 -1.64 -7.70 14.75
C THR A 27 -2.20 -8.58 13.64
N GLU A 28 -1.95 -9.91 13.67
CA GLU A 28 -2.52 -10.83 12.69
C GLU A 28 -4.05 -10.88 12.78
N ARG A 29 -4.61 -10.76 13.98
CA ARG A 29 -6.05 -10.72 14.18
C ARG A 29 -6.66 -9.45 13.61
N GLU A 30 -6.08 -8.28 13.89
CA GLU A 30 -6.53 -7.00 13.34
C GLU A 30 -6.46 -6.99 11.81
N ALA A 31 -5.37 -7.52 11.22
CA ALA A 31 -5.25 -7.66 9.77
C ALA A 31 -6.32 -8.60 9.17
N MET A 32 -6.65 -9.70 9.85
CA MET A 32 -7.73 -10.59 9.43
C MET A 32 -9.12 -9.95 9.58
N GLU A 33 -9.35 -9.20 10.66
CA GLU A 33 -10.62 -8.54 10.95
C GLU A 33 -10.85 -7.28 10.09
N ALA A 34 -9.80 -6.66 9.57
CA ALA A 34 -9.90 -5.59 8.57
C ALA A 34 -10.48 -6.08 7.23
N GLY A 35 -10.41 -7.39 6.95
CA GLY A 35 -11.02 -8.01 5.77
C GLY A 35 -12.53 -8.20 5.88
N SER A 36 -13.21 -8.22 4.74
CA SER A 36 -14.62 -8.65 4.67
C SER A 36 -14.72 -10.10 4.20
N VAL A 37 -15.75 -10.82 4.67
CA VAL A 37 -16.05 -12.18 4.21
C VAL A 37 -17.03 -12.10 3.04
N TRP A 38 -16.61 -12.58 1.87
CA TRP A 38 -17.42 -12.56 0.65
C TRP A 38 -18.11 -13.93 0.48
N TRP A 39 -18.57 -14.24 -0.74
CA TRP A 39 -19.22 -15.51 -1.05
C TRP A 39 -18.34 -16.74 -0.73
N ASP A 40 -17.02 -16.59 -0.79
CA ASP A 40 -16.06 -17.61 -0.40
C ASP A 40 -16.23 -18.07 1.06
N GLY A 41 -16.68 -17.20 1.97
CA GLY A 41 -17.04 -17.58 3.33
C GLY A 41 -18.15 -18.65 3.38
N GLU A 42 -19.13 -18.56 2.48
CA GLU A 42 -20.19 -19.57 2.37
C GLU A 42 -19.62 -20.90 1.86
N LEU A 43 -18.68 -20.84 0.91
CA LEU A 43 -17.97 -22.01 0.40
C LEU A 43 -17.21 -22.72 1.53
N PHE A 44 -16.42 -21.99 2.32
CA PHE A 44 -15.69 -22.56 3.46
C PHE A 44 -16.59 -23.02 4.61
N SER A 45 -17.79 -22.45 4.75
CA SER A 45 -18.80 -22.93 5.71
C SER A 45 -19.40 -24.29 5.35
N GLY A 46 -19.16 -24.77 4.11
CA GLY A 46 -19.75 -26.00 3.57
C GLY A 46 -21.22 -25.87 3.20
N LYS A 47 -21.73 -24.63 3.06
CA LYS A 47 -23.11 -24.32 2.66
C LYS A 47 -23.16 -23.20 1.61
N PRO A 48 -22.49 -23.34 0.45
CA PRO A 48 -22.47 -22.29 -0.57
C PRO A 48 -23.86 -22.05 -1.17
N ASN A 49 -24.28 -20.79 -1.22
CA ASN A 49 -25.44 -20.36 -2.00
C ASN A 49 -24.98 -19.93 -3.41
N PHE A 50 -24.97 -20.87 -4.36
CA PHE A 50 -24.59 -20.58 -5.74
C PHE A 50 -25.55 -19.60 -6.44
N LYS A 51 -26.80 -19.45 -5.95
CA LYS A 51 -27.72 -18.46 -6.50
C LYS A 51 -27.19 -17.05 -6.26
N THR A 52 -26.65 -16.77 -5.06
CA THR A 52 -25.98 -15.50 -4.75
C THR A 52 -24.83 -15.24 -5.72
N LEU A 53 -23.94 -16.23 -5.90
CA LEU A 53 -22.79 -16.11 -6.81
C LEU A 53 -23.21 -15.80 -8.25
N HIS A 54 -24.19 -16.53 -8.78
CA HIS A 54 -24.68 -16.35 -10.15
C HIS A 54 -25.51 -15.08 -10.35
N GLN A 55 -25.95 -14.43 -9.26
CA GLN A 55 -26.69 -13.17 -9.30
C GLN A 55 -25.79 -11.94 -9.25
N TYR A 56 -24.49 -12.08 -8.97
CA TYR A 56 -23.59 -10.94 -9.04
C TYR A 56 -23.62 -10.34 -10.46
N PRO A 57 -23.89 -9.03 -10.58
CA PRO A 57 -23.94 -8.39 -11.88
C PRO A 57 -22.57 -8.48 -12.54
N LYS A 58 -22.56 -8.65 -13.86
CA LYS A 58 -21.32 -8.51 -14.62
C LYS A 58 -20.82 -7.07 -14.43
N PRO A 59 -19.58 -6.85 -13.99
CA PRO A 59 -19.06 -5.50 -13.84
C PRO A 59 -18.93 -4.89 -15.24
N VAL A 60 -19.28 -3.61 -15.35
CA VAL A 60 -19.27 -2.85 -16.60
C VAL A 60 -18.50 -1.55 -16.37
N LEU A 61 -17.77 -1.11 -17.40
CA LEU A 61 -17.14 0.19 -17.39
C LEU A 61 -18.20 1.27 -17.59
N THR A 62 -18.04 2.38 -16.89
CA THR A 62 -18.76 3.62 -17.17
C THR A 62 -18.33 4.18 -18.54
N ALA A 63 -19.13 5.11 -19.09
CA ALA A 63 -18.80 5.75 -20.36
C ALA A 63 -17.46 6.52 -20.30
N GLU A 64 -17.14 7.12 -19.15
CA GLU A 64 -15.88 7.84 -18.93
C GLU A 64 -14.69 6.90 -18.87
N GLU A 65 -14.78 5.80 -18.11
CA GLU A 65 -13.72 4.79 -18.07
C GLU A 65 -13.49 4.16 -19.44
N GLN A 66 -14.57 3.84 -20.17
CA GLN A 66 -14.46 3.33 -21.53
C GLN A 66 -13.80 4.35 -22.47
N SER A 67 -14.16 5.63 -22.37
CA SER A 67 -13.49 6.70 -23.12
C SER A 67 -12.01 6.77 -22.80
N PHE A 68 -11.61 6.68 -21.53
CA PHE A 68 -10.20 6.69 -21.14
C PHE A 68 -9.43 5.50 -21.73
N MET A 69 -10.06 4.34 -21.74
CA MET A 69 -9.50 3.12 -22.33
C MET A 69 -9.29 3.24 -23.84
N ASP A 70 -10.19 3.92 -24.54
CA ASP A 70 -10.18 4.04 -25.99
C ASP A 70 -9.30 5.19 -26.50
N ASN A 71 -8.87 6.11 -25.62
CA ASN A 71 -8.09 7.28 -25.96
C ASN A 71 -6.75 7.35 -25.21
N GLU A 72 -6.74 7.78 -23.95
CA GLU A 72 -5.54 8.02 -23.17
C GLU A 72 -4.70 6.75 -23.01
N LEU A 73 -5.35 5.61 -22.74
CA LEU A 73 -4.64 4.34 -22.65
C LEU A 73 -4.05 3.91 -23.99
N GLU A 74 -4.81 3.95 -25.09
CA GLU A 74 -4.26 3.57 -26.41
C GLU A 74 -3.08 4.47 -26.82
N THR A 75 -3.13 5.75 -26.46
CA THR A 75 -2.01 6.69 -26.65
C THR A 75 -0.79 6.24 -25.84
N LEU A 76 -0.95 5.93 -24.54
CA LEU A 76 0.14 5.39 -23.72
C LEU A 76 0.72 4.11 -24.35
N LEU A 77 -0.14 3.16 -24.76
CA LEU A 77 0.31 1.90 -25.36
C LEU A 77 1.14 2.11 -26.63
N ALA A 78 0.82 3.14 -27.42
CA ALA A 78 1.60 3.51 -28.61
C ALA A 78 2.96 4.16 -28.28
N MET A 79 3.11 4.74 -27.09
CA MET A 79 4.38 5.33 -26.62
C MET A 79 5.35 4.29 -26.03
N LEU A 80 4.87 3.09 -25.68
CA LEU A 80 5.67 2.08 -25.00
C LEU A 80 6.45 1.20 -26.00
N ASP A 81 7.76 1.33 -25.97
CA ASP A 81 8.72 0.38 -26.57
C ASP A 81 9.49 -0.33 -25.44
N ASP A 82 9.12 -1.57 -25.14
CA ASP A 82 9.71 -2.31 -24.03
C ASP A 82 11.18 -2.66 -24.27
N ASN A 83 11.61 -2.83 -25.52
CA ASN A 83 13.03 -3.08 -25.80
C ASN A 83 13.86 -1.85 -25.44
N LYS A 84 13.40 -0.67 -25.85
CA LYS A 84 14.04 0.60 -25.50
C LYS A 84 14.03 0.83 -23.98
N ILE A 85 12.88 0.66 -23.34
CA ILE A 85 12.71 0.80 -21.87
C ILE A 85 13.66 -0.14 -21.11
N VAL A 86 13.68 -1.43 -21.47
CA VAL A 86 14.34 -2.47 -20.67
C VAL A 86 15.82 -2.64 -20.99
N LYS A 87 16.24 -2.51 -22.26
CA LYS A 87 17.63 -2.80 -22.65
C LYS A 87 18.49 -1.56 -22.84
N GLU A 88 17.90 -0.44 -23.24
CA GLU A 88 18.65 0.77 -23.58
C GLU A 88 18.59 1.79 -22.45
N ASP A 89 17.39 2.30 -22.18
CA ASP A 89 17.19 3.42 -21.26
C ASP A 89 17.25 2.97 -19.80
N ARG A 90 16.90 1.70 -19.54
CA ARG A 90 16.70 1.14 -18.20
C ARG A 90 15.69 1.95 -17.39
N ASP A 91 14.80 2.70 -18.00
CA ASP A 91 13.78 3.52 -17.37
C ASP A 91 12.65 3.73 -18.38
N LEU A 92 11.51 4.24 -17.95
CA LEU A 92 10.54 4.81 -18.87
C LEU A 92 11.12 6.10 -19.47
N PRO A 93 10.98 6.33 -20.79
CA PRO A 93 11.33 7.60 -21.40
C PRO A 93 10.64 8.78 -20.70
N LYS A 94 11.30 9.95 -20.71
CA LYS A 94 10.78 11.15 -20.02
C LYS A 94 9.37 11.51 -20.48
N GLU A 95 9.11 11.41 -21.77
CA GLU A 95 7.80 11.65 -22.38
C GLU A 95 6.72 10.70 -21.87
N VAL A 96 7.08 9.44 -21.58
CA VAL A 96 6.15 8.46 -20.97
C VAL A 96 5.87 8.86 -19.52
N TRP A 97 6.90 9.20 -18.73
CA TRP A 97 6.70 9.72 -17.37
C TRP A 97 5.81 10.96 -17.34
N ASP A 98 6.07 11.92 -18.21
CA ASP A 98 5.29 13.16 -18.30
C ASP A 98 3.83 12.89 -18.71
N TYR A 99 3.62 11.96 -19.66
CA TYR A 99 2.28 11.56 -20.08
C TYR A 99 1.50 10.87 -18.96
N LEU A 100 2.14 9.95 -18.23
CA LEU A 100 1.53 9.25 -17.09
C LEU A 100 1.07 10.23 -16.01
N ARG A 101 1.88 11.24 -15.67
CA ARG A 101 1.49 12.31 -14.72
C ARG A 101 0.35 13.15 -15.26
N LYS A 102 0.51 13.67 -16.48
CA LYS A 102 -0.45 14.59 -17.11
C LYS A 102 -1.84 13.98 -17.21
N GLU A 103 -1.92 12.73 -17.67
CA GLU A 103 -3.19 12.03 -17.89
C GLU A 103 -3.69 11.26 -16.66
N ARG A 104 -3.01 11.43 -15.50
CA ARG A 104 -3.45 10.94 -14.18
C ARG A 104 -3.41 9.42 -14.02
N PHE A 105 -2.45 8.76 -14.66
CA PHE A 105 -2.28 7.30 -14.53
C PHE A 105 -1.84 6.87 -13.12
N PHE A 106 -1.21 7.74 -12.32
CA PHE A 106 -0.83 7.40 -10.93
C PHE A 106 -1.95 7.60 -9.91
N SER A 107 -3.13 8.04 -10.35
CA SER A 107 -4.23 8.44 -9.48
C SER A 107 -5.60 8.06 -10.04
N LEU A 108 -5.67 6.85 -10.59
CA LEU A 108 -6.90 6.24 -11.10
C LEU A 108 -7.93 6.10 -9.98
N ILE A 109 -7.50 5.74 -8.76
CA ILE A 109 -8.40 5.46 -7.63
C ILE A 109 -8.68 6.67 -6.72
N ILE A 110 -7.90 7.75 -6.84
CA ILE A 110 -8.10 8.95 -6.03
C ILE A 110 -9.40 9.64 -6.48
N SER A 111 -10.20 10.12 -5.53
CA SER A 111 -11.49 10.76 -5.82
C SER A 111 -11.33 12.05 -6.64
N LYS A 112 -12.36 12.39 -7.42
CA LYS A 112 -12.34 13.57 -8.31
C LYS A 112 -12.26 14.90 -7.56
N GLU A 113 -12.75 14.95 -6.33
CA GLU A 113 -12.63 16.14 -5.46
C GLU A 113 -11.17 16.54 -5.20
N PHE A 114 -10.25 15.57 -5.21
CA PHE A 114 -8.81 15.82 -5.11
C PHE A 114 -8.11 15.80 -6.48
N GLY A 115 -8.85 15.78 -7.59
CA GLY A 115 -8.29 15.81 -8.95
C GLY A 115 -7.84 14.45 -9.50
N GLY A 116 -8.17 13.35 -8.82
CA GLY A 116 -7.99 12.00 -9.33
C GLY A 116 -9.08 11.59 -10.35
N ARG A 117 -9.09 10.33 -10.77
CA ARG A 117 -10.06 9.82 -11.75
C ARG A 117 -11.28 9.14 -11.13
N GLU A 118 -11.19 8.65 -9.89
CA GLU A 118 -12.24 7.88 -9.22
C GLU A 118 -12.74 6.67 -10.05
N PHE A 119 -11.81 6.00 -10.72
CA PHE A 119 -12.10 4.83 -11.53
C PHE A 119 -12.33 3.58 -10.67
N SER A 120 -13.23 2.73 -11.15
CA SER A 120 -13.59 1.49 -10.51
C SER A 120 -12.42 0.49 -10.49
N PRO A 121 -12.46 -0.50 -9.58
CA PRO A 121 -11.50 -1.61 -9.59
C PRO A 121 -11.46 -2.36 -10.93
N LEU A 122 -12.58 -2.44 -11.66
CA LEU A 122 -12.61 -3.02 -13.01
C LEU A 122 -11.78 -2.19 -13.99
N ALA A 123 -11.96 -0.86 -14.02
CA ALA A 123 -11.18 0.02 -14.88
C ALA A 123 -9.69 -0.04 -14.55
N ASN A 124 -9.31 0.09 -13.27
CA ASN A 124 -7.93 0.01 -12.82
C ASN A 124 -7.26 -1.31 -13.27
N SER A 125 -7.87 -2.46 -12.95
CA SER A 125 -7.34 -3.77 -13.34
C SER A 125 -7.24 -3.95 -14.86
N THR A 126 -8.21 -3.45 -15.62
CA THR A 126 -8.19 -3.54 -17.10
C THR A 126 -7.11 -2.65 -17.71
N ILE A 127 -6.93 -1.42 -17.20
CA ILE A 127 -5.88 -0.48 -17.61
C ILE A 127 -4.51 -1.12 -17.39
N VAL A 128 -4.21 -1.56 -16.17
CA VAL A 128 -2.92 -2.18 -15.81
C VAL A 128 -2.65 -3.43 -16.66
N THR A 129 -3.67 -4.28 -16.87
CA THR A 129 -3.54 -5.48 -17.70
C THR A 129 -3.20 -5.13 -19.15
N LYS A 130 -3.86 -4.13 -19.74
CA LYS A 130 -3.56 -3.66 -21.09
C LYS A 130 -2.13 -3.11 -21.19
N ILE A 131 -1.69 -2.29 -20.23
CA ILE A 131 -0.30 -1.77 -20.20
C ILE A 131 0.70 -2.93 -20.15
N ALA A 132 0.43 -3.96 -19.34
CA ALA A 132 1.29 -5.13 -19.19
C ALA A 132 1.47 -5.92 -20.50
N THR A 133 0.55 -5.82 -21.47
CA THR A 133 0.72 -6.42 -22.80
C THR A 133 1.81 -5.75 -23.64
N ARG A 134 2.21 -4.52 -23.28
CA ARG A 134 3.25 -3.74 -23.95
C ARG A 134 4.52 -3.65 -23.12
N SER A 135 4.41 -3.29 -21.84
CA SER A 135 5.55 -3.20 -20.92
C SER A 135 5.16 -3.52 -19.49
N ILE A 136 5.82 -4.52 -18.91
CA ILE A 136 5.67 -4.85 -17.47
C ILE A 136 6.22 -3.73 -16.60
N SER A 137 7.29 -3.06 -17.03
CA SER A 137 7.91 -1.98 -16.26
C SER A 137 6.97 -0.78 -16.11
N ALA A 138 6.27 -0.41 -17.19
CA ALA A 138 5.25 0.64 -17.15
C ALA A 138 4.04 0.21 -16.32
N ALA A 139 3.56 -1.03 -16.49
CA ALA A 139 2.41 -1.55 -15.77
C ALA A 139 2.63 -1.53 -14.24
N VAL A 140 3.79 -1.98 -13.77
CA VAL A 140 4.15 -1.96 -12.34
C VAL A 140 4.23 -0.53 -11.80
N SER A 141 4.81 0.39 -12.58
CA SER A 141 4.94 1.80 -12.19
C SER A 141 3.57 2.48 -12.03
N VAL A 142 2.59 2.13 -12.87
CA VAL A 142 1.20 2.61 -12.78
C VAL A 142 0.41 1.89 -11.69
N MET A 143 0.60 0.58 -11.52
CA MET A 143 -0.20 -0.24 -10.62
C MET A 143 0.00 0.13 -9.14
N VAL A 144 1.25 0.32 -8.71
CA VAL A 144 1.56 0.45 -7.27
C VAL A 144 0.89 1.66 -6.61
N PRO A 145 0.95 2.88 -7.18
CA PRO A 145 0.21 4.04 -6.63
C PRO A 145 -1.31 3.83 -6.57
N ASN A 146 -1.86 2.94 -7.39
CA ASN A 146 -3.29 2.66 -7.52
C ASN A 146 -3.76 1.36 -6.82
N SER A 147 -2.97 0.79 -5.92
CA SER A 147 -3.34 -0.48 -5.26
C SER A 147 -2.78 -0.67 -3.85
N LEU A 148 -1.56 -0.20 -3.61
CA LEU A 148 -0.85 -0.38 -2.34
C LEU A 148 -0.01 0.88 -2.07
N GLY A 149 -0.67 2.03 -2.17
CA GLY A 149 -0.03 3.33 -2.10
C GLY A 149 -0.59 4.22 -0.99
N PRO A 150 0.21 5.18 -0.50
CA PRO A 150 -0.23 6.30 0.31
C PRO A 150 -1.59 6.92 -0.07
N GLY A 151 -1.92 7.00 -1.37
CA GLY A 151 -3.19 7.60 -1.82
C GLY A 151 -4.43 6.84 -1.32
N GLU A 152 -4.39 5.51 -1.29
CA GLU A 152 -5.50 4.70 -0.79
C GLU A 152 -5.62 4.80 0.73
N LEU A 153 -4.50 4.63 1.44
CA LEU A 153 -4.46 4.76 2.90
C LEU A 153 -4.90 6.15 3.37
N LEU A 154 -4.45 7.21 2.69
CA LEU A 154 -4.89 8.57 2.97
C LEU A 154 -6.39 8.74 2.72
N SER A 155 -6.92 8.20 1.63
CA SER A 155 -8.35 8.33 1.30
C SER A 155 -9.24 7.72 2.39
N HIS A 156 -8.84 6.59 2.95
CA HIS A 156 -9.60 5.89 3.99
C HIS A 156 -9.35 6.43 5.40
N TYR A 157 -8.09 6.61 5.77
CA TYR A 157 -7.67 6.83 7.17
C TYR A 157 -7.04 8.18 7.43
N GLY A 158 -6.64 8.93 6.39
CA GLY A 158 -6.00 10.23 6.55
C GLY A 158 -6.89 11.24 7.26
N THR A 159 -6.25 12.15 8.02
CA THR A 159 -6.96 13.32 8.56
C THR A 159 -7.39 14.24 7.42
N LYS A 160 -8.28 15.19 7.69
CA LYS A 160 -8.71 16.17 6.69
C LYS A 160 -7.52 16.95 6.13
N GLU A 161 -6.61 17.39 7.00
CA GLU A 161 -5.42 18.16 6.65
C GLU A 161 -4.48 17.35 5.77
N GLN A 162 -4.29 16.06 6.08
CA GLN A 162 -3.48 15.15 5.27
C GLN A 162 -4.09 14.93 3.89
N LYS A 163 -5.41 14.71 3.82
CA LYS A 163 -6.14 14.53 2.55
C LYS A 163 -6.01 15.77 1.66
N ASP A 164 -6.30 16.94 2.23
CA ASP A 164 -6.28 18.22 1.53
C ASP A 164 -4.88 18.59 1.01
N TYR A 165 -3.82 18.20 1.73
CA TYR A 165 -2.45 18.44 1.32
C TYR A 165 -1.95 17.40 0.30
N TRP A 166 -2.03 16.11 0.62
CA TRP A 166 -1.35 15.06 -0.15
C TRP A 166 -2.13 14.58 -1.36
N LEU A 167 -3.46 14.37 -1.26
CA LEU A 167 -4.21 13.75 -2.34
C LEU A 167 -4.17 14.55 -3.66
N PRO A 168 -4.29 15.89 -3.66
CA PRO A 168 -4.13 16.67 -4.89
C PRO A 168 -2.75 16.55 -5.53
N ARG A 169 -1.70 16.48 -4.72
CA ARG A 169 -0.30 16.41 -5.17
C ARG A 169 0.07 15.01 -5.68
N LEU A 170 -0.51 13.99 -5.08
CA LEU A 170 -0.46 12.62 -5.58
C LEU A 170 -1.27 12.49 -6.89
N ALA A 171 -2.41 13.16 -6.97
CA ALA A 171 -3.25 13.14 -8.15
C ALA A 171 -2.57 13.77 -9.36
N ASP A 172 -1.97 14.94 -9.20
CA ASP A 172 -1.32 15.64 -10.31
C ASP A 172 0.09 15.13 -10.67
N GLY A 173 0.63 14.22 -9.85
CA GLY A 173 1.95 13.64 -10.00
C GLY A 173 3.10 14.55 -9.56
N THR A 174 2.81 15.66 -8.87
CA THR A 174 3.81 16.46 -8.16
C THR A 174 4.55 15.61 -7.15
N ASP A 175 3.80 14.77 -6.42
CA ASP A 175 4.35 13.78 -5.52
C ASP A 175 4.24 12.37 -6.09
N ILE A 176 5.36 11.64 -6.05
CA ILE A 176 5.44 10.24 -6.46
C ILE A 176 5.56 9.40 -5.18
N PRO A 177 4.53 8.61 -4.85
CA PRO A 177 4.55 7.83 -3.64
C PRO A 177 5.28 6.50 -3.82
N CYS A 178 5.88 6.01 -2.74
CA CYS A 178 6.25 4.61 -2.59
C CYS A 178 5.77 4.09 -1.22
N PHE A 179 5.65 2.76 -1.08
CA PHE A 179 5.21 2.14 0.18
C PHE A 179 6.24 1.14 0.69
N ALA A 180 6.88 1.48 1.81
CA ALA A 180 7.99 0.77 2.40
C ALA A 180 7.53 -0.10 3.57
N LEU A 181 7.05 -1.30 3.21
CA LEU A 181 6.70 -2.35 4.16
C LEU A 181 7.78 -3.45 4.21
N THR A 182 8.14 -4.01 3.05
CA THR A 182 9.10 -5.11 2.95
C THR A 182 10.51 -4.70 3.36
N GLY A 183 11.14 -5.53 4.19
CA GLY A 183 12.53 -5.38 4.63
C GLY A 183 13.41 -6.56 4.20
N PRO A 184 14.73 -6.49 4.44
CA PRO A 184 15.66 -7.59 4.17
C PRO A 184 15.28 -8.91 4.86
N GLU A 185 14.75 -8.81 6.08
CA GLU A 185 14.46 -9.97 6.95
C GLU A 185 12.95 -10.30 7.02
N ALA A 186 12.08 -9.45 6.46
CA ALA A 186 10.63 -9.59 6.58
C ALA A 186 9.91 -9.21 5.28
N GLY A 187 9.20 -10.18 4.70
CA GLY A 187 8.38 -10.01 3.50
C GLY A 187 6.96 -10.53 3.71
N SER A 188 6.76 -11.85 3.61
CA SER A 188 5.45 -12.48 3.85
C SER A 188 4.96 -12.34 5.29
N ASP A 189 5.89 -12.34 6.26
CA ASP A 189 5.58 -12.00 7.66
C ASP A 189 5.70 -10.49 7.86
N ALA A 190 4.68 -9.75 7.42
CA ALA A 190 4.60 -8.30 7.59
C ALA A 190 4.51 -7.89 9.07
N GLY A 191 3.95 -8.76 9.92
CA GLY A 191 3.93 -8.60 11.38
C GLY A 191 5.32 -8.63 12.01
N GLY A 192 6.26 -9.33 11.37
CA GLY A 192 7.63 -9.57 11.83
C GLY A 192 8.63 -8.45 11.54
N ILE A 193 8.24 -7.32 10.95
CA ILE A 193 9.19 -6.26 10.55
C ILE A 193 10.07 -5.79 11.73
N PRO A 194 11.38 -5.59 11.52
CA PRO A 194 12.32 -5.18 12.57
C PRO A 194 12.44 -3.66 12.71
N ASP A 195 11.85 -2.89 11.80
CA ASP A 195 11.89 -1.43 11.77
C ASP A 195 11.14 -0.82 12.96
N LYS A 196 11.72 0.20 13.60
CA LYS A 196 11.25 0.71 14.89
C LYS A 196 11.06 2.21 14.88
N GLY A 197 10.00 2.65 15.54
CA GLY A 197 9.78 4.02 15.98
C GLY A 197 9.70 4.07 17.50
N VAL A 198 10.34 5.07 18.10
CA VAL A 198 10.23 5.34 19.54
C VAL A 198 9.61 6.71 19.71
N VAL A 199 8.50 6.77 20.46
CA VAL A 199 7.85 8.03 20.84
C VAL A 199 8.83 8.85 21.68
N CYS A 200 9.02 10.12 21.32
CA CYS A 200 9.89 11.03 22.06
C CYS A 200 9.57 12.48 21.72
N TYR A 201 10.08 13.41 22.53
CA TYR A 201 10.14 14.83 22.15
C TYR A 201 11.32 15.10 21.22
N GLY A 202 11.12 16.01 20.27
CA GLY A 202 12.14 16.46 19.34
C GLY A 202 11.77 17.77 18.68
N GLU A 203 12.73 18.37 17.96
CA GLU A 203 12.52 19.63 17.27
C GLU A 203 11.88 19.41 15.89
N HIS A 204 10.80 20.12 15.61
CA HIS A 204 10.19 20.23 14.30
C HIS A 204 9.79 21.69 14.05
N GLU A 205 10.22 22.26 12.92
CA GLU A 205 9.96 23.66 12.56
C GLU A 205 10.34 24.67 13.66
N GLY A 206 11.44 24.41 14.37
CA GLY A 206 11.95 25.26 15.46
C GLY A 206 11.13 25.21 16.75
N LYS A 207 10.24 24.22 16.91
CA LYS A 207 9.48 23.97 18.14
C LYS A 207 9.75 22.57 18.65
N GLU A 208 9.79 22.42 19.97
CA GLU A 208 9.77 21.10 20.60
C GLU A 208 8.35 20.53 20.52
N VAL A 209 8.21 19.36 19.88
CA VAL A 209 6.94 18.67 19.67
C VAL A 209 7.06 17.20 20.04
N LEU A 210 5.93 16.58 20.34
CA LEU A 210 5.86 15.13 20.45
C LEU A 210 5.95 14.51 19.05
N GLY A 211 6.78 13.49 18.91
CA GLY A 211 7.02 12.82 17.64
C GLY A 211 7.64 11.45 17.83
N ILE A 212 8.25 10.95 16.76
CA ILE A 212 8.77 9.58 16.69
C ILE A 212 10.17 9.62 16.11
N ARG A 213 11.13 8.99 16.78
CA ARG A 213 12.45 8.72 16.23
C ARG A 213 12.46 7.35 15.58
N LEU A 214 12.72 7.32 14.28
CA LEU A 214 12.60 6.16 13.41
C LEU A 214 13.97 5.62 12.99
N ASN A 215 14.04 4.28 12.93
CA ASN A 215 15.14 3.54 12.34
C ASN A 215 14.57 2.43 11.46
N TRP A 216 14.94 2.39 10.18
CA TRP A 216 14.45 1.39 9.24
C TRP A 216 15.48 1.01 8.17
N ASN A 217 15.26 -0.17 7.59
CA ASN A 217 15.95 -0.63 6.40
C ASN A 217 14.99 -1.48 5.57
N LYS A 218 14.50 -0.92 4.48
CA LYS A 218 13.49 -1.51 3.62
C LYS A 218 14.10 -1.91 2.28
N ARG A 219 13.53 -2.95 1.66
CA ARG A 219 14.05 -3.55 0.43
C ARG A 219 12.91 -3.86 -0.52
N TYR A 220 13.21 -3.77 -1.82
CA TYR A 220 12.28 -4.03 -2.91
C TYR A 220 11.11 -3.06 -2.97
N ILE A 221 11.35 -1.80 -2.63
CA ILE A 221 10.31 -0.76 -2.63
C ILE A 221 10.19 -0.19 -4.04
N THR A 222 9.06 -0.47 -4.68
CA THR A 222 8.73 0.06 -6.01
C THR A 222 8.56 1.57 -5.94
N LEU A 223 9.03 2.28 -6.98
CA LEU A 223 9.15 3.73 -7.11
C LEU A 223 10.12 4.42 -6.14
N ALA A 224 10.65 3.75 -5.11
CA ALA A 224 11.56 4.39 -4.14
C ALA A 224 12.71 5.23 -4.73
N PRO A 225 13.41 4.80 -5.81
CA PRO A 225 14.48 5.62 -6.39
C PRO A 225 14.06 7.00 -6.92
N VAL A 226 12.77 7.18 -7.22
CA VAL A 226 12.19 8.40 -7.80
C VAL A 226 11.04 8.96 -6.95
N ALA A 227 10.81 8.41 -5.76
CA ALA A 227 9.73 8.82 -4.89
C ALA A 227 10.04 10.18 -4.25
N THR A 228 9.02 11.00 -4.09
CA THR A 228 9.10 12.26 -3.33
C THR A 228 8.47 12.11 -1.95
N VAL A 229 7.64 11.07 -1.74
CA VAL A 229 7.01 10.76 -0.46
C VAL A 229 7.02 9.26 -0.20
N LEU A 230 7.34 8.90 1.04
CA LEU A 230 7.47 7.54 1.55
C LEU A 230 6.30 7.25 2.50
N GLY A 231 5.45 6.28 2.17
CA GLY A 231 4.65 5.58 3.17
C GLY A 231 5.54 4.56 3.88
N LEU A 232 5.68 4.63 5.19
CA LEU A 232 6.55 3.75 5.97
C LEU A 232 5.76 3.01 7.04
N ALA A 233 5.82 1.68 7.01
CA ALA A 233 5.31 0.83 8.08
C ALA A 233 6.44 0.41 9.04
N PHE A 234 6.22 0.57 10.35
CA PHE A 234 7.19 0.26 11.40
C PHE A 234 6.48 -0.15 12.70
N LYS A 235 7.22 -0.76 13.64
CA LYS A 235 6.73 -1.04 14.99
C LYS A 235 6.95 0.16 15.89
N LEU A 236 5.87 0.69 16.45
CA LEU A 236 5.91 1.84 17.34
C LEU A 236 6.01 1.39 18.80
N HIS A 237 6.94 2.03 19.52
CA HIS A 237 7.17 1.83 20.94
C HIS A 237 7.09 3.15 21.70
N ASP A 238 6.53 3.12 22.89
CA ASP A 238 6.38 4.27 23.78
C ASP A 238 6.89 3.94 25.19
N PRO A 239 8.22 3.79 25.36
CA PRO A 239 8.81 3.36 26.64
C PRO A 239 8.59 4.37 27.77
N ASP A 240 8.37 5.64 27.42
CA ASP A 240 8.15 6.72 28.37
C ASP A 240 6.66 7.01 28.62
N GLN A 241 5.75 6.21 28.03
CA GLN A 241 4.30 6.28 28.22
C GLN A 241 3.70 7.67 27.92
N LEU A 242 4.18 8.30 26.84
CA LEU A 242 3.76 9.63 26.41
C LEU A 242 2.41 9.64 25.67
N LEU A 243 1.98 8.50 25.11
CA LEU A 243 0.71 8.29 24.42
C LEU A 243 -0.34 7.59 25.31
N GLY A 244 0.09 6.81 26.29
CA GLY A 244 -0.77 6.06 27.20
C GLY A 244 -0.02 4.93 27.91
N ASP A 245 -0.76 3.96 28.44
CA ASP A 245 -0.22 2.96 29.37
C ASP A 245 0.50 1.76 28.70
N LYS A 246 0.70 1.78 27.38
CA LYS A 246 1.28 0.67 26.62
C LYS A 246 2.64 1.06 26.05
N GLU A 247 3.66 0.24 26.31
CA GLU A 247 5.00 0.44 25.73
C GLU A 247 5.11 -0.10 24.30
N ASP A 248 4.44 -1.22 24.00
CA ASP A 248 4.37 -1.78 22.64
C ASP A 248 3.03 -1.37 22.03
N ILE A 249 3.08 -0.41 21.11
CA ILE A 249 1.89 0.18 20.49
C ILE A 249 1.42 -0.65 19.30
N GLY A 250 2.37 -1.27 18.57
CA GLY A 250 2.07 -2.10 17.41
C GLY A 250 2.52 -1.46 16.08
N ILE A 251 2.06 -2.04 14.97
CA ILE A 251 2.43 -1.56 13.63
C ILE A 251 1.73 -0.25 13.34
N THR A 252 2.48 0.72 12.84
CA THR A 252 2.03 2.07 12.54
C THR A 252 2.55 2.50 11.17
N CYS A 253 1.77 3.31 10.47
CA CYS A 253 2.12 3.86 9.17
C CYS A 253 2.28 5.39 9.22
N ALA A 254 3.36 5.89 8.62
CA ALA A 254 3.63 7.32 8.49
C ALA A 254 3.88 7.72 7.04
N LEU A 255 3.67 8.99 6.73
CA LEU A 255 4.04 9.63 5.47
C LEU A 255 5.21 10.58 5.70
N ILE A 256 6.31 10.35 4.98
CA ILE A 256 7.59 11.03 5.19
C ILE A 256 8.06 11.57 3.84
N PRO A 257 8.29 12.89 3.67
CA PRO A 257 8.95 13.43 2.49
C PRO A 257 10.30 12.75 2.27
N ALA A 258 10.60 12.39 1.02
CA ALA A 258 11.81 11.64 0.68
C ALA A 258 13.11 12.45 0.85
N ASP A 259 13.00 13.79 0.87
CA ASP A 259 14.09 14.73 1.13
C ASP A 259 14.25 15.07 2.62
N HIS A 260 13.41 14.49 3.50
CA HIS A 260 13.49 14.72 4.93
C HIS A 260 14.82 14.24 5.51
N LYS A 261 15.36 15.00 6.46
CA LYS A 261 16.71 14.77 6.99
C LYS A 261 16.87 13.35 7.54
N GLY A 262 17.83 12.62 6.99
CA GLY A 262 18.20 11.26 7.40
C GLY A 262 17.43 10.16 6.67
N VAL A 263 16.51 10.49 5.77
CA VAL A 263 15.94 9.56 4.79
C VAL A 263 16.98 9.31 3.69
N GLU A 264 17.21 8.04 3.37
CA GLU A 264 18.10 7.62 2.29
C GLU A 264 17.29 6.85 1.24
N ILE A 265 17.28 7.37 0.01
CA ILE A 265 16.70 6.75 -1.18
C ILE A 265 17.61 6.95 -2.40
N GLY A 266 17.20 6.46 -3.58
CA GLY A 266 17.89 6.70 -4.86
C GLY A 266 18.73 5.52 -5.35
N GLU A 267 19.17 4.64 -4.45
CA GLU A 267 19.72 3.34 -4.85
C GLU A 267 18.67 2.51 -5.58
N ARG A 268 19.11 1.76 -6.59
CA ARG A 268 18.22 1.00 -7.45
C ARG A 268 18.62 -0.46 -7.53
N HIS A 269 17.64 -1.34 -7.33
CA HIS A 269 17.75 -2.77 -7.60
C HIS A 269 17.55 -3.06 -9.09
N ASP A 270 18.06 -4.22 -9.52
CA ASP A 270 17.80 -4.77 -10.86
C ASP A 270 16.96 -6.08 -10.77
N PRO A 271 15.64 -5.98 -10.49
CA PRO A 271 14.79 -7.16 -10.39
C PRO A 271 14.49 -7.70 -11.79
N LEU A 272 14.94 -8.94 -12.05
CA LEU A 272 14.66 -9.67 -13.30
C LEU A 272 15.07 -8.92 -14.58
N HIS A 273 16.06 -8.02 -14.49
CA HIS A 273 16.44 -7.16 -15.60
C HIS A 273 15.32 -6.27 -16.12
N LEU A 274 14.29 -5.96 -15.32
CA LEU A 274 13.23 -5.02 -15.70
C LEU A 274 13.60 -3.57 -15.34
N ALA A 275 12.90 -2.63 -15.97
CA ALA A 275 13.22 -1.20 -15.91
C ALA A 275 12.36 -0.40 -14.93
N PHE A 276 11.39 -1.01 -14.24
CA PHE A 276 10.63 -0.26 -13.23
C PHE A 276 11.54 0.19 -12.09
N MET A 277 11.22 1.34 -11.51
CA MET A 277 11.96 1.88 -10.39
C MET A 277 11.71 1.01 -9.16
N ASN A 278 12.78 0.48 -8.59
CA ASN A 278 12.72 -0.34 -7.38
C ASN A 278 14.02 -0.16 -6.61
N GLY A 279 13.93 0.07 -5.31
CA GLY A 279 15.11 0.39 -4.50
C GLY A 279 14.90 0.08 -3.03
N PRO A 280 15.97 0.14 -2.23
CA PRO A 280 15.85 0.20 -0.79
C PRO A 280 15.45 1.60 -0.32
N THR A 281 14.94 1.70 0.90
CA THR A 281 14.89 2.95 1.65
C THR A 281 15.48 2.71 3.03
N ARG A 282 16.23 3.67 3.56
CA ARG A 282 16.84 3.55 4.89
C ARG A 282 16.67 4.85 5.65
N GLY A 283 16.73 4.74 6.96
CA GLY A 283 16.78 5.91 7.81
C GLY A 283 17.31 5.53 9.18
N LYS A 284 18.11 6.44 9.74
CA LYS A 284 18.70 6.30 11.05
C LYS A 284 18.46 7.56 11.87
N ASP A 285 17.87 7.39 13.04
CA ASP A 285 17.54 8.46 13.98
C ASP A 285 16.71 9.60 13.35
N VAL A 286 15.82 9.26 12.41
CA VAL A 286 14.97 10.23 11.72
C VAL A 286 13.81 10.61 12.62
N PHE A 287 13.71 11.89 12.96
CA PHE A 287 12.59 12.40 13.76
C PHE A 287 11.45 12.87 12.86
N ILE A 288 10.22 12.42 13.12
CA ILE A 288 9.00 12.90 12.47
C ILE A 288 7.97 13.37 13.51
N PRO A 289 7.17 14.41 13.24
CA PRO A 289 6.10 14.82 14.13
C PRO A 289 4.94 13.80 14.10
N MET A 290 4.12 13.75 15.16
CA MET A 290 2.97 12.83 15.24
C MET A 290 1.94 13.02 14.13
N GLU A 291 1.80 14.24 13.61
CA GLU A 291 0.87 14.58 12.51
C GLU A 291 1.23 13.91 11.18
N TRP A 292 2.43 13.32 11.04
CA TRP A 292 2.82 12.55 9.86
C TRP A 292 2.38 11.09 9.93
N LEU A 293 1.89 10.60 11.08
CA LEU A 293 1.20 9.32 11.13
C LEU A 293 -0.08 9.39 10.30
N ILE A 294 -0.34 8.41 9.45
CA ILE A 294 -1.58 8.39 8.65
C ILE A 294 -2.77 8.28 9.62
N GLY A 295 -3.67 9.27 9.57
CA GLY A 295 -4.78 9.40 10.52
C GLY A 295 -4.42 10.10 11.85
N GLY A 296 -3.15 10.49 12.02
CA GLY A 296 -2.65 11.17 13.21
C GLY A 296 -2.39 10.24 14.39
N GLN A 297 -2.20 10.84 15.58
CA GLN A 297 -1.87 10.12 16.80
C GLN A 297 -2.92 9.06 17.19
N GLU A 298 -4.19 9.27 16.85
CA GLU A 298 -5.28 8.34 17.16
C GLU A 298 -5.14 6.98 16.45
N TYR A 299 -4.38 6.93 15.35
CA TYR A 299 -4.13 5.72 14.57
C TYR A 299 -2.76 5.08 14.87
N ALA A 300 -2.06 5.56 15.90
CA ALA A 300 -0.86 4.89 16.40
C ALA A 300 -1.19 3.44 16.81
N GLY A 301 -0.49 2.47 16.21
CA GLY A 301 -0.69 1.04 16.46
C GLY A 301 -1.86 0.39 15.72
N ALA A 302 -2.60 1.14 14.88
CA ALA A 302 -3.70 0.60 14.10
C ALA A 302 -3.16 -0.17 12.88
N ALA A 303 -2.90 -1.47 13.06
CA ALA A 303 -2.28 -2.29 12.03
C ALA A 303 -3.10 -2.35 10.73
N GLY A 304 -4.42 -2.18 10.77
CA GLY A 304 -5.29 -2.13 9.58
C GLY A 304 -5.15 -0.86 8.72
N VAL A 305 -4.32 0.10 9.14
CA VAL A 305 -3.90 1.28 8.34
C VAL A 305 -2.55 1.01 7.65
N CYS A 306 -2.04 -0.21 7.80
CA CYS A 306 -0.91 -0.80 7.13
C CYS A 306 -1.33 -2.16 6.51
#